data_AF-A0AB39QT81-F1
#
_entry.id   AF-A0AB39QT81-F1
#
_cell.length_a   1.000
_cell.length_b   1.000
_cell.length_c   1.000
_cell.angle_alpha   90.00
_cell.angle_beta   90.00
_cell.angle_gamma   90.00
#
_symmetry.space_group_name_H-M   'P 1'
#
loop_
_entity.id
_entity.type
_entity.pdbx_description
1 polymer ?
#
loop_
_entity_poly.entity_id
_entity_poly.type
_entity_poly.pdbx_seq_one_letter_code
_entity_poly.pdbx_strand_id
1 'polypeptide(L)'
;MYLAEAVIAGTFRRIARLAAGSTLVTTFLRPIEDVEPDQREQLLAVQRGARASGTPFLSFCTPERMAALAREAGFRDTRHVPAEELAGRYFAGPADGLRPSRGEEILVALT
;
A
#
# COMPACT_ATOMS: atom_id res chain seq x y z
N MET A 1 0.93 -2.22 6.82
CA MET A 1 0.98 -3.65 7.18
C MET A 1 1.60 -3.89 8.56
N TYR A 2 2.92 -4.03 8.74
CA TYR A 2 3.50 -4.46 10.03
C TYR A 2 3.99 -3.36 10.96
N LEU A 3 3.99 -2.10 10.51
CA LEU A 3 4.37 -0.95 11.32
C LEU A 3 3.13 -0.16 11.70
N ALA A 4 3.05 0.32 12.93
CA ALA A 4 2.02 1.29 13.32
C ALA A 4 2.16 2.57 12.51
N GLU A 5 1.06 3.29 12.25
CA GLU A 5 1.04 4.49 11.40
C GLU A 5 2.05 5.56 11.87
N ALA A 6 2.19 5.77 13.19
CA ALA A 6 3.17 6.71 13.73
C ALA A 6 4.63 6.34 13.39
N VAL A 7 4.94 5.04 13.31
CA VAL A 7 6.26 4.53 12.93
C VAL A 7 6.48 4.66 11.42
N ILE A 8 5.44 4.46 10.62
CA ILE A 8 5.46 4.74 9.18
C ILE A 8 5.77 6.22 8.94
N ALA A 9 5.04 7.12 9.58
CA ALA A 9 5.26 8.56 9.47
C ALA A 9 6.68 8.97 9.90
N GLY A 10 7.20 8.39 10.98
CA GLY A 10 8.58 8.59 11.41
C GLY A 10 9.62 8.11 10.40
N THR A 11 9.40 6.94 9.83
CA THR A 11 10.25 6.37 8.76
C THR A 11 10.23 7.26 7.53
N PHE A 12 9.05 7.71 7.08
CA PHE A 12 8.90 8.60 5.93
C PHE A 12 9.65 9.92 6.15
N ARG A 13 9.52 10.56 7.31
CA ARG A 13 10.27 11.79 7.63
C ARG A 13 11.78 11.60 7.59
N ARG A 14 12.27 10.42 7.94
CA ARG A 14 13.70 10.10 7.86
C ARG A 14 14.17 9.93 6.41
N ILE A 15 13.38 9.23 5.60
CA ILE A 15 13.68 8.99 4.18
C ILE A 15 13.58 10.29 3.37
N ALA A 16 12.61 11.16 3.68
CA ALA A 16 12.44 12.45 3.02
C ALA A 16 13.66 13.38 3.14
N ARG A 17 14.57 13.12 4.10
CA ARG A 17 15.82 13.87 4.32
C ARG A 17 17.02 13.30 3.56
N LEU A 18 16.85 12.23 2.79
CA LEU A 18 17.89 11.72 1.90
C LEU A 18 18.16 12.72 0.77
N ALA A 19 19.21 12.46 -0.02
CA ALA A 19 19.61 13.36 -1.11
C ALA A 19 18.45 13.65 -2.07
N ALA A 20 18.35 14.90 -2.54
CA ALA A 20 17.30 15.32 -3.48
C ALA A 20 17.27 14.40 -4.72
N GLY A 21 16.07 14.06 -5.18
CA GLY A 21 15.87 13.07 -6.25
C GLY A 21 15.85 11.61 -5.78
N SER A 22 16.01 11.34 -4.47
CA SER A 22 15.73 10.01 -3.90
C SER A 22 14.25 9.65 -4.09
N THR A 23 13.97 8.35 -4.25
CA THR A 23 12.62 7.83 -4.43
C THR A 23 12.33 6.73 -3.41
N LEU A 24 11.21 6.86 -2.70
CA LEU A 24 10.62 5.82 -1.89
C LEU A 24 9.57 5.07 -2.72
N VAL A 25 9.66 3.75 -2.77
CA VAL A 25 8.59 2.87 -3.25
C VAL A 25 8.19 1.98 -2.09
N THR A 26 6.89 1.94 -1.76
CA THR A 26 6.39 1.16 -0.64
C THR A 26 4.98 0.65 -0.94
N THR A 27 4.58 -0.44 -0.28
CA THR A 27 3.22 -0.94 -0.35
C THR A 27 2.43 -0.61 0.91
N PHE A 28 1.12 -0.59 0.79
CA PHE A 28 0.22 -0.43 1.91
C PHE A 28 -1.01 -1.31 1.73
N LEU A 29 -1.55 -1.80 2.85
CA LEU A 29 -2.81 -2.52 2.86
C LEU A 29 -3.96 -1.51 2.98
N ARG A 30 -5.01 -1.69 2.17
CA ARG A 30 -6.22 -0.88 2.28
C ARG A 30 -7.11 -1.34 3.43
N PRO A 31 -7.88 -0.44 4.05
CA PRO A 31 -8.95 -0.83 4.97
C PRO A 31 -9.95 -1.73 4.25
N ILE A 32 -10.54 -2.69 4.95
CA ILE A 32 -11.45 -3.65 4.32
C ILE A 32 -12.71 -2.98 3.75
N GLU A 33 -13.14 -1.88 4.37
CA GLU A 33 -14.28 -1.08 3.95
C GLU A 33 -14.03 -0.40 2.60
N ASP A 34 -12.76 -0.15 2.28
CA ASP A 34 -12.28 0.45 1.04
C ASP A 34 -12.02 -0.61 -0.05
N VAL A 35 -12.01 -1.90 0.27
CA VAL A 35 -11.82 -2.97 -0.71
C VAL A 35 -13.16 -3.40 -1.33
N GLU A 36 -13.10 -3.84 -2.60
CA GLU A 36 -14.26 -4.35 -3.34
C GLU A 36 -14.96 -5.51 -2.63
N PRO A 37 -16.31 -5.58 -2.63
CA PRO A 37 -17.06 -6.55 -1.83
C PRO A 37 -16.65 -8.01 -2.04
N ASP A 38 -16.33 -8.39 -3.28
CA ASP A 38 -15.94 -9.75 -3.67
C ASP A 38 -14.52 -10.15 -3.21
N GLN A 39 -13.69 -9.19 -2.82
CA GLN A 39 -12.33 -9.44 -2.32
C GLN A 39 -12.19 -9.33 -0.80
N ARG A 40 -13.22 -8.81 -0.11
CA ARG A 40 -13.19 -8.61 1.36
C ARG A 40 -12.98 -9.90 2.12
N GLU A 41 -13.64 -10.99 1.71
CA GLU A 41 -13.52 -12.28 2.39
C GLU A 41 -12.09 -12.84 2.32
N GLN A 42 -11.46 -12.74 1.14
CA GLN A 42 -10.07 -13.14 0.95
C GLN A 42 -9.13 -12.31 1.84
N LEU A 43 -9.32 -10.98 1.89
CA LEU A 43 -8.51 -10.12 2.74
C LEU A 43 -8.67 -10.46 4.23
N LEU A 44 -9.89 -10.75 4.70
CA LEU A 44 -10.13 -11.22 6.07
C LEU A 44 -9.46 -12.56 6.35
N ALA A 45 -9.49 -13.49 5.41
CA ALA A 45 -8.82 -14.79 5.55
C ALA A 45 -7.31 -14.61 5.70
N VAL A 46 -6.70 -13.73 4.89
CA VAL A 46 -5.27 -13.38 5.00
C VAL A 46 -4.97 -12.73 6.34
N GLN A 47 -5.78 -11.77 6.80
CA GLN A 47 -5.60 -11.12 8.10
C GLN A 47 -5.70 -12.11 9.28
N ARG A 48 -6.69 -13.02 9.25
CA ARG A 48 -6.84 -14.08 10.26
C ARG A 48 -5.63 -15.01 10.25
N GLY A 49 -5.17 -15.41 9.08
CA GLY A 49 -3.96 -16.22 8.90
C GLY A 49 -2.74 -15.54 9.50
N ALA A 50 -2.51 -14.28 9.14
CA ALA A 50 -1.39 -13.48 9.65
C ALA A 50 -1.42 -13.33 11.18
N ARG A 51 -2.61 -13.17 11.78
CA ARG A 51 -2.77 -13.15 13.24
C ARG A 51 -2.48 -14.52 13.85
N ALA A 52 -2.98 -15.60 13.27
CA ALA A 52 -2.76 -16.97 13.75
C ALA A 52 -1.28 -17.39 13.66
N SER A 53 -0.53 -16.87 12.68
CA SER A 53 0.91 -17.10 12.53
C SER A 53 1.79 -16.20 13.41
N GLY A 54 1.20 -15.36 14.28
CA GLY A 54 1.95 -14.45 15.15
C GLY A 54 2.51 -13.20 14.45
N THR A 55 2.04 -12.89 13.25
CA THR A 55 2.45 -11.72 12.45
C THR A 55 1.24 -10.83 12.11
N PRO A 56 0.53 -10.28 13.12
CA PRO A 56 -0.68 -9.51 12.86
C PRO A 56 -0.36 -8.22 12.09
N PHE A 57 -1.26 -7.84 11.19
CA PHE A 57 -1.18 -6.55 10.52
C PHE A 57 -1.62 -5.44 11.48
N LEU A 58 -0.79 -4.40 11.61
CA LEU A 58 -0.96 -3.28 12.52
C LEU A 58 -1.48 -2.01 11.83
N SER A 59 -1.37 -1.92 10.51
CA SER A 59 -1.75 -0.72 9.77
C SER A 59 -2.42 -1.02 8.43
N PHE A 60 -3.50 -0.28 8.20
CA PHE A 60 -4.29 -0.20 6.98
C PHE A 60 -4.48 1.28 6.65
N CYS A 61 -4.41 1.65 5.38
CA CYS A 61 -4.37 3.04 4.96
C CYS A 61 -5.09 3.18 3.63
N THR A 62 -5.98 4.19 3.48
CA THR A 62 -6.53 4.49 2.15
C THR A 62 -5.43 5.09 1.26
N PRO A 63 -5.57 5.04 -0.07
CA PRO A 63 -4.61 5.67 -0.97
C PRO A 63 -4.39 7.16 -0.66
N GLU A 64 -5.46 7.90 -0.34
CA GLU A 64 -5.41 9.31 -0.01
C GLU A 64 -4.63 9.56 1.27
N ARG A 65 -4.87 8.74 2.32
CA ARG A 65 -4.16 8.88 3.59
C ARG A 65 -2.68 8.51 3.43
N MET A 66 -2.34 7.49 2.64
CA MET A 66 -0.95 7.10 2.42
C MET A 66 -0.18 8.18 1.65
N ALA A 67 -0.80 8.77 0.63
CA ALA A 67 -0.24 9.92 -0.07
C ALA A 67 -0.10 11.14 0.85
N ALA A 68 -1.09 11.42 1.71
CA ALA A 68 -1.02 12.49 2.69
C ALA A 68 0.14 12.31 3.68
N LEU A 69 0.31 11.10 4.24
CA LEU A 69 1.43 10.77 5.14
C LEU A 69 2.80 11.04 4.50
N ALA A 70 2.96 10.74 3.21
CA ALA A 70 4.19 11.03 2.48
C ALA A 70 4.40 12.55 2.29
N ARG A 71 3.37 13.30 1.90
CA ARG A 71 3.47 14.76 1.76
C ARG A 71 3.77 15.44 3.10
N GLU A 72 3.07 15.04 4.17
CA GLU A 72 3.30 15.51 5.55
C GLU A 72 4.73 15.20 6.03
N ALA A 73 5.34 14.12 5.52
CA ALA A 73 6.72 13.76 5.83
C ALA A 73 7.78 14.57 5.06
N GLY A 74 7.38 15.31 4.02
CA GLY A 74 8.26 16.18 3.24
C GLY A 74 8.59 15.70 1.82
N PHE A 75 7.94 14.64 1.32
CA PHE A 75 8.06 14.26 -0.09
C PHE A 75 7.37 15.30 -0.99
N ARG A 76 8.04 15.74 -2.06
CA ARG A 76 7.55 16.77 -2.98
C ARG A 76 6.48 16.25 -3.94
N ASP A 77 6.62 15.01 -4.38
CA ASP A 77 5.71 14.36 -5.30
C ASP A 77 5.36 12.96 -4.79
N THR A 78 4.11 12.57 -4.99
CA THR A 78 3.55 11.29 -4.56
C THR A 78 2.62 10.76 -5.63
N ARG A 79 2.86 9.52 -6.07
CA ARG A 79 2.02 8.81 -7.03
C ARG A 79 1.51 7.53 -6.39
N HIS A 80 0.19 7.40 -6.35
CA HIS A 80 -0.47 6.13 -6.09
C HIS A 80 -0.46 5.28 -7.38
N VAL A 81 -0.07 4.02 -7.27
CA VAL A 81 -0.17 3.02 -8.34
C VAL A 81 -1.19 1.96 -7.90
N PRO A 82 -2.43 2.05 -8.40
CA PRO A 82 -3.50 1.16 -7.99
C PRO A 82 -3.39 -0.21 -8.68
N ALA A 83 -4.07 -1.21 -8.11
CA ALA A 83 -4.06 -2.58 -8.65
C ALA A 83 -4.56 -2.67 -10.10
N GLU A 84 -5.49 -1.80 -10.52
CA GLU A 84 -6.04 -1.76 -11.87
C GLU A 84 -5.01 -1.32 -12.91
N GLU A 85 -4.13 -0.38 -12.55
CA GLU A 85 -3.04 0.05 -13.44
C GLU A 85 -2.10 -1.14 -13.72
N LEU A 86 -1.76 -1.90 -12.68
CA LEU A 86 -0.92 -3.09 -12.80
C LEU A 86 -1.64 -4.20 -13.58
N ALA A 87 -2.95 -4.38 -13.36
CA ALA A 87 -3.75 -5.35 -14.10
C ALA A 87 -3.75 -5.04 -15.60
N GLY A 88 -3.98 -3.79 -15.99
CA GLY A 88 -3.96 -3.37 -17.40
C GLY A 88 -2.59 -3.53 -18.05
N ARG A 89 -1.51 -3.34 -17.28
CA ARG A 89 -0.14 -3.43 -17.81
C ARG A 89 0.41 -4.85 -17.90
N TYR A 90 0.13 -5.68 -16.90
CA TYR A 90 0.78 -6.98 -16.72
C TYR A 90 -0.16 -8.18 -16.86
N PHE A 91 -1.49 -7.97 -16.83
CA PHE A 91 -2.51 -9.03 -16.87
C PHE A 91 -3.48 -8.91 -18.07
N ALA A 92 -3.10 -8.14 -19.09
CA ALA A 92 -3.89 -7.94 -20.32
C ALA A 92 -3.81 -9.10 -21.34
N GLY A 93 -2.95 -10.10 -21.10
CA GLY A 93 -2.83 -11.29 -21.96
C GLY A 93 -3.99 -12.28 -21.83
N PRO A 94 -3.95 -13.42 -22.55
CA PRO A 94 -4.95 -14.47 -22.43
C PRO A 94 -5.16 -14.84 -20.96
N ALA A 95 -6.35 -14.59 -20.45
CA ALA A 95 -6.60 -14.64 -19.01
C ALA A 95 -6.73 -16.09 -18.54
N ASP A 96 -5.85 -16.49 -17.64
CA ASP A 96 -6.07 -17.58 -16.68
C ASP A 96 -7.04 -17.15 -15.56
N GLY A 97 -7.56 -15.92 -15.63
CA GLY A 97 -8.45 -15.32 -14.65
C GLY A 97 -7.72 -14.61 -13.50
N LEU A 98 -6.38 -14.66 -13.44
CA LEU A 98 -5.62 -14.02 -12.37
C LEU A 98 -5.61 -12.50 -12.51
N ARG A 99 -5.70 -11.82 -11.37
CA ARG A 99 -5.62 -10.36 -11.24
C ARG A 99 -4.85 -10.02 -9.95
N PRO A 100 -4.18 -8.86 -9.89
CA PRO A 100 -3.60 -8.37 -8.65
C PRO A 100 -4.65 -8.25 -7.55
N SER A 101 -4.25 -8.51 -6.31
CA SER A 101 -5.05 -8.18 -5.14
C SER A 101 -5.29 -6.67 -5.10
N ARG A 102 -6.53 -6.24 -4.85
CA ARG A 102 -6.84 -4.82 -4.59
C ARG A 102 -6.69 -4.47 -3.11
N GLY A 103 -6.34 -5.43 -2.26
CA GLY A 103 -6.12 -5.20 -0.83
C GLY A 103 -4.75 -4.62 -0.49
N GLU A 104 -3.78 -4.68 -1.41
CA GLU A 104 -2.44 -4.11 -1.26
C GLU A 104 -2.07 -3.30 -2.49
N GLU A 105 -1.68 -2.04 -2.31
CA GLU A 105 -1.34 -1.12 -3.39
C GLU A 105 -0.01 -0.41 -3.14
N ILE A 106 0.47 0.32 -4.15
CA ILE A 106 1.83 0.89 -4.15
C ILE A 106 1.77 2.42 -4.08
N LEU A 107 2.61 3.01 -3.23
CA LEU A 107 2.95 4.42 -3.26
C LEU A 107 4.39 4.61 -3.76
N VAL A 108 4.56 5.53 -4.70
CA VAL A 108 5.87 6.08 -5.13
C VAL A 108 5.96 7.53 -4.65
N ALA A 109 7.04 7.91 -3.96
CA ALA A 109 7.23 9.26 -3.45
C ALA A 109 8.66 9.77 -3.68
N LEU A 110 8.80 11.02 -4.12
CA LEU A 110 10.08 11.63 -4.48
C LEU A 110 10.45 12.73 -3.49
N THR A 111 11.72 12.74 -3.05
CA THR A 111 12.29 13.80 -2.21
C THR A 111 12.55 15.06 -3.01
#